data_AF-A0A2V9TDH9-F1
#
_entry.id   AF-A0A2V9TDH9-F1
#
_cell.length_a   1.000
_cell.length_b   1.000
_cell.length_c   1.000
_cell.angle_alpha   90.00
_cell.angle_beta   90.00
_cell.angle_gamma   90.00
#
_symmetry.space_group_name_H-M   'P 1'
#
loop_
_entity.id
_entity.type
_entity.pdbx_description
1 polymer ?
#
loop_
_entity_poly.entity_id
_entity_poly.type
_entity_poly.pdbx_seq_one_letter_code
_entity_poly.pdbx_strand_id
1 'polypeptide(L)'
;MRDLQIEYRITGIASRRLGWLADPKGLSVASGAGALAREGLPASQATNVRDWLHATQADVLFEATSLNVTSGEPAIDHIHAALEMGAHAITANKGTVVHAYQELRALAASKHRRFLFESTVMDGAPIFSLFDTLPAIHLRGFRGILNSTTNTILSGMEQGLSFEQSLKHAQEIGIAETDPTHDVEGWDATVKVAALVIVLMGVPVKLNAINREGISGLTAEAVRAARAEGNPYKLVCRAQRDGAVV
;
A
#
# COMPACT_ATOMS: atom_id res chain seq x y z
N MET A 1 -22.50 -5.12 1.16
CA MET A 1 -22.88 -4.63 -0.19
C MET A 1 -24.34 -4.92 -0.54
N ARG A 2 -24.89 -6.13 -0.29
CA ARG A 2 -26.32 -6.41 -0.51
C ARG A 2 -27.24 -5.53 0.34
N ASP A 3 -26.84 -5.25 1.58
CA ASP A 3 -27.61 -4.36 2.49
C ASP A 3 -27.53 -2.87 2.10
N LEU A 4 -26.57 -2.50 1.24
CA LEU A 4 -26.40 -1.13 0.74
C LEU A 4 -27.01 -0.93 -0.65
N GLN A 5 -27.63 -1.96 -1.23
CA GLN A 5 -28.20 -1.95 -2.59
C GLN A 5 -27.19 -1.50 -3.67
N ILE A 6 -25.90 -1.82 -3.48
CA ILE A 6 -24.85 -1.51 -4.46
C ILE A 6 -24.68 -2.71 -5.38
N GLU A 7 -24.96 -2.50 -6.67
CA GLU A 7 -24.58 -3.41 -7.75
C GLU A 7 -23.24 -2.95 -8.36
N TYR A 8 -22.41 -3.90 -8.75
CA TYR A 8 -21.15 -3.63 -9.43
C TYR A 8 -20.90 -4.64 -10.53
N ARG A 9 -20.04 -4.25 -11.48
CA ARG A 9 -19.59 -5.10 -12.56
C ARG A 9 -18.13 -4.80 -12.87
N ILE A 10 -17.36 -5.83 -13.14
CA ILE A 10 -15.96 -5.69 -13.54
C ILE A 10 -15.92 -5.55 -15.06
N THR A 11 -15.54 -4.38 -15.56
CA THR A 11 -15.46 -4.12 -17.01
C THR A 11 -14.06 -4.24 -17.57
N GLY A 12 -13.05 -4.38 -16.71
CA GLY A 12 -11.67 -4.56 -17.15
C GLY A 12 -10.78 -5.19 -16.10
N ILE A 13 -9.77 -5.91 -16.57
CA ILE A 13 -8.67 -6.43 -15.73
C ILE A 13 -7.35 -6.24 -16.49
N ALA A 14 -6.38 -5.61 -15.83
CA ALA A 14 -5.04 -5.42 -16.35
C ALA A 14 -4.01 -6.11 -15.43
N SER A 15 -3.17 -6.98 -16.00
CA SER A 15 -2.05 -7.58 -15.25
C SER A 15 -0.94 -8.05 -16.18
N ARG A 16 0.27 -8.25 -15.64
CA ARG A 16 1.39 -8.82 -16.40
C ARG A 16 1.06 -10.18 -17.04
N ARG A 17 0.23 -10.99 -16.38
CA ARG A 17 -0.14 -12.35 -16.84
C ARG A 17 -1.26 -12.35 -17.88
N LEU A 18 -2.26 -11.50 -17.71
CA LEU A 18 -3.47 -11.49 -18.55
C LEU A 18 -3.39 -10.48 -19.70
N GLY A 19 -2.48 -9.51 -19.61
CA GLY A 19 -2.51 -8.33 -20.46
C GLY A 19 -3.67 -7.41 -20.09
N TRP A 20 -4.20 -6.72 -21.10
CA TRP A 20 -5.32 -5.79 -20.99
C TRP A 20 -6.62 -6.49 -21.43
N LEU A 21 -7.52 -6.74 -20.49
CA LEU A 21 -8.85 -7.29 -20.75
C LEU A 21 -9.88 -6.19 -20.56
N ALA A 22 -10.81 -6.03 -21.50
CA ALA A 22 -11.87 -5.03 -21.41
C ALA A 22 -13.16 -5.57 -22.04
N ASP A 23 -14.26 -5.44 -21.30
CA ASP A 23 -15.62 -5.58 -21.81
C ASP A 23 -16.52 -4.59 -21.05
N PRO A 24 -16.99 -3.50 -21.69
CA PRO A 24 -17.88 -2.54 -21.04
C PRO A 24 -19.24 -3.16 -20.65
N LYS A 25 -19.62 -4.31 -21.22
CA LYS A 25 -20.80 -5.09 -20.82
C LYS A 25 -20.52 -6.01 -19.63
N GLY A 26 -19.26 -6.20 -19.26
CA GLY A 26 -18.83 -6.93 -18.07
C GLY A 26 -18.05 -8.20 -18.40
N LEU A 27 -16.99 -8.43 -17.62
CA LEU A 27 -16.22 -9.66 -17.64
C LEU A 27 -16.87 -10.71 -16.73
N SER A 28 -17.06 -11.90 -17.25
CA SER A 28 -17.43 -13.07 -16.45
C SER A 28 -16.22 -13.53 -15.65
N VAL A 29 -16.09 -13.03 -14.43
CA VAL A 29 -15.07 -13.48 -13.48
C VAL A 29 -15.68 -14.64 -12.71
N ALA A 30 -15.24 -15.87 -12.97
CA ALA A 30 -15.63 -17.01 -12.15
C ALA A 30 -15.30 -16.69 -10.69
N SER A 31 -16.32 -16.77 -9.82
CA SER A 31 -16.26 -16.39 -8.41
C SER A 31 -15.51 -17.45 -7.58
N GLY A 32 -14.22 -17.62 -7.85
CA GLY A 32 -13.32 -18.54 -7.15
C GLY A 32 -11.90 -17.98 -7.13
N ALA A 33 -11.34 -17.88 -5.93
CA ALA A 33 -9.97 -17.40 -5.74
C ALA A 33 -8.98 -18.27 -6.51
N GLY A 34 -8.18 -17.65 -7.39
CA GLY A 34 -6.96 -18.26 -7.91
C GLY A 34 -7.00 -18.79 -9.35
N ALA A 35 -7.53 -18.01 -10.29
CA ALA A 35 -6.97 -17.77 -11.62
C ALA A 35 -8.09 -17.39 -12.59
N LEU A 36 -8.11 -16.12 -13.01
CA LEU A 36 -8.70 -15.80 -14.30
C LEU A 36 -7.91 -16.56 -15.36
N ALA A 37 -8.50 -17.60 -15.95
CA ALA A 37 -7.96 -18.18 -17.16
C ALA A 37 -8.22 -17.19 -18.29
N ARG A 38 -7.22 -16.95 -19.14
CA ARG A 38 -7.38 -16.06 -20.30
C ARG A 38 -8.34 -16.66 -21.35
N GLU A 39 -8.53 -17.98 -21.31
CA GLU A 39 -9.48 -18.68 -22.18
C GLU A 39 -10.90 -18.12 -22.02
N GLY A 40 -11.46 -17.68 -23.14
CA GLY A 40 -12.81 -17.12 -23.20
C GLY A 40 -12.95 -15.65 -22.79
N LEU A 41 -11.87 -14.97 -22.38
CA LEU A 41 -11.91 -13.54 -22.05
C LEU A 41 -11.58 -12.68 -23.29
N PRO A 42 -12.37 -11.63 -23.58
CA PRO A 42 -12.10 -10.74 -24.70
C PRO A 42 -10.77 -10.00 -24.47
N ALA A 43 -9.82 -10.20 -25.37
CA ALA A 43 -8.59 -9.42 -25.39
C ALA A 43 -8.91 -8.00 -25.90
N SER A 44 -8.44 -6.98 -25.19
CA SER A 44 -8.49 -5.60 -25.68
C SER A 44 -7.35 -5.36 -26.68
N GLN A 45 -7.56 -4.44 -27.64
CA GLN A 45 -6.48 -3.90 -28.48
C GLN A 45 -5.63 -2.84 -27.75
N ALA A 46 -5.93 -2.56 -26.48
CA ALA A 46 -5.22 -1.57 -25.69
C ALA A 46 -3.72 -1.87 -25.58
N THR A 47 -2.91 -0.84 -25.82
CA THR A 47 -1.45 -0.92 -25.71
C THR A 47 -0.92 -0.24 -24.44
N ASN A 48 -1.74 0.61 -23.83
CA ASN A 48 -1.43 1.40 -22.65
C ASN A 48 -2.68 1.56 -21.75
N VAL A 49 -2.51 2.18 -20.58
CA VAL A 49 -3.57 2.36 -19.59
C VAL A 49 -4.73 3.23 -20.08
N ARG A 50 -4.48 4.25 -20.91
CA ARG A 50 -5.51 5.16 -21.44
C ARG A 50 -6.41 4.44 -22.44
N ASP A 51 -5.82 3.71 -23.38
CA ASP A 51 -6.57 2.88 -24.34
C ASP A 51 -7.45 1.88 -23.58
N TRP A 52 -6.89 1.27 -22.54
CA TRP A 52 -7.59 0.29 -21.72
C TRP A 52 -8.75 0.93 -20.95
N LEU A 53 -8.54 2.05 -20.27
CA LEU A 53 -9.60 2.78 -19.57
C LEU A 53 -10.71 3.25 -20.53
N HIS A 54 -10.38 3.60 -21.77
CA HIS A 54 -11.37 3.95 -22.79
C HIS A 54 -12.23 2.75 -23.17
N ALA A 55 -11.61 1.59 -23.34
CA ALA A 55 -12.32 0.36 -23.68
C ALA A 55 -13.20 -0.17 -22.53
N THR A 56 -12.78 0.02 -21.28
CA THR A 56 -13.51 -0.49 -20.11
C THR A 56 -14.67 0.40 -19.68
N GLN A 57 -14.61 1.71 -20.00
CA GLN A 57 -15.60 2.69 -19.53
C GLN A 57 -15.84 2.61 -18.01
N ALA A 58 -14.77 2.37 -17.24
CA ALA A 58 -14.89 2.13 -15.81
C ALA A 58 -15.23 3.41 -15.03
N ASP A 59 -16.20 3.33 -14.12
CA ASP A 59 -16.50 4.41 -13.16
C ASP A 59 -15.47 4.50 -12.03
N VAL A 60 -14.78 3.39 -11.72
CA VAL A 60 -13.81 3.26 -10.63
C VAL A 60 -12.63 2.40 -11.08
N LEU A 61 -11.40 2.92 -10.93
CA LEU A 61 -10.16 2.16 -11.05
C LEU A 61 -9.70 1.67 -9.68
N PHE A 62 -9.37 0.37 -9.60
CA PHE A 62 -8.59 -0.20 -8.50
C PHE A 62 -7.16 -0.47 -8.98
N GLU A 63 -6.19 0.20 -8.37
CA GLU A 63 -4.78 0.15 -8.74
C GLU A 63 -4.01 -0.58 -7.62
N ALA A 64 -3.40 -1.71 -7.97
CA ALA A 64 -2.67 -2.57 -7.03
C ALA A 64 -1.39 -3.14 -7.66
N THR A 65 -0.78 -2.39 -8.58
CA THR A 65 0.50 -2.80 -9.17
C THR A 65 1.63 -2.70 -8.15
N SER A 66 2.72 -3.43 -8.41
CA SER A 66 3.89 -3.46 -7.53
C SER A 66 4.46 -2.05 -7.31
N LEU A 67 4.92 -1.79 -6.09
CA LEU A 67 5.53 -0.52 -5.71
C LEU A 67 6.89 -0.32 -6.39
N ASN A 68 7.06 0.81 -7.07
CA ASN A 68 8.38 1.38 -7.34
C ASN A 68 8.67 2.45 -6.29
N VAL A 69 9.58 2.16 -5.35
CA VAL A 69 9.88 3.06 -4.23
C VAL A 69 10.52 4.38 -4.70
N THR A 70 11.22 4.36 -5.83
CA THR A 70 11.96 5.53 -6.34
C THR A 70 11.07 6.54 -7.04
N SER A 71 10.16 6.08 -7.91
CA SER A 71 9.34 6.98 -8.74
C SER A 71 7.85 6.93 -8.46
N GLY A 72 7.33 5.86 -7.85
CA GLY A 72 5.89 5.61 -7.76
C GLY A 72 5.25 5.13 -9.08
N GLU A 73 6.01 5.04 -10.16
CA GLU A 73 5.51 4.59 -11.47
C GLU A 73 5.46 3.06 -11.60
N PRO A 74 4.52 2.51 -12.39
CA PRO A 74 3.54 3.19 -13.24
C PRO A 74 2.22 3.55 -12.54
N ALA A 75 2.13 3.36 -11.22
CA ALA A 75 0.87 3.52 -10.50
C ALA A 75 0.35 4.97 -10.53
N ILE A 76 1.26 5.95 -10.51
CA ILE A 76 0.88 7.37 -10.64
C ILE A 76 0.24 7.64 -12.00
N ASP A 77 0.88 7.20 -13.09
CA ASP A 77 0.32 7.30 -14.44
C ASP A 77 -1.07 6.64 -14.55
N HIS A 78 -1.26 5.49 -13.93
CA HIS A 78 -2.56 4.80 -13.92
C HIS A 78 -3.65 5.63 -13.23
N ILE A 79 -3.35 6.17 -12.04
CA ILE A 79 -4.30 6.98 -11.27
C ILE A 79 -4.60 8.29 -11.99
N HIS A 80 -3.56 8.96 -12.53
CA HIS A 80 -3.71 10.20 -13.28
C HIS A 80 -4.62 10.00 -14.50
N ALA A 81 -4.36 8.96 -15.30
CA ALA A 81 -5.18 8.62 -16.46
C ALA A 81 -6.65 8.35 -16.08
N ALA A 82 -6.91 7.58 -15.02
CA ALA A 82 -8.26 7.29 -14.55
C ALA A 82 -9.03 8.55 -14.14
N LEU A 83 -8.38 9.43 -13.36
CA LEU A 83 -9.00 10.69 -12.91
C LEU A 83 -9.30 11.62 -14.10
N GLU A 84 -8.38 11.74 -15.05
CA GLU A 84 -8.57 12.57 -16.25
C GLU A 84 -9.74 12.11 -17.11
N MET A 85 -9.94 10.79 -17.19
CA MET A 85 -11.03 10.14 -17.94
C MET A 85 -12.35 10.12 -17.17
N GLY A 86 -12.38 10.68 -15.97
CA GLY A 86 -13.61 10.82 -15.18
C GLY A 86 -13.98 9.56 -14.39
N ALA A 87 -13.02 8.69 -14.07
CA ALA A 87 -13.20 7.61 -13.10
C ALA A 87 -12.76 8.06 -11.69
N HIS A 88 -13.34 7.45 -10.66
CA HIS A 88 -12.72 7.46 -9.32
C HIS A 88 -11.50 6.56 -9.33
N ALA A 89 -10.53 6.85 -8.44
CA ALA A 89 -9.30 6.09 -8.37
C ALA A 89 -9.03 5.64 -6.93
N ILE A 90 -8.83 4.34 -6.76
CA ILE A 90 -8.57 3.67 -5.49
C ILE A 90 -7.24 2.91 -5.64
N THR A 91 -6.31 3.06 -4.70
CA THR A 91 -5.00 2.40 -4.79
C THR A 91 -4.57 1.73 -3.49
N ALA A 92 -3.88 0.60 -3.61
CA ALA A 92 -3.09 -0.01 -2.56
C ALA A 92 -1.58 0.32 -2.69
N ASN A 93 -1.19 1.02 -3.76
CA ASN A 93 0.19 1.36 -4.04
C ASN A 93 0.61 2.64 -3.32
N LYS A 94 1.46 2.47 -2.30
CA LYS A 94 2.04 3.55 -1.49
C LYS A 94 2.79 4.62 -2.29
N GLY A 95 3.33 4.28 -3.46
CA GLY A 95 4.12 5.20 -4.29
C GLY A 95 3.31 6.41 -4.76
N THR A 96 2.03 6.21 -5.05
CA THR A 96 1.10 7.29 -5.44
C THR A 96 0.95 8.34 -4.33
N VAL A 97 0.89 7.90 -3.07
CA VAL A 97 0.78 8.78 -1.91
C VAL A 97 2.11 9.46 -1.61
N VAL A 98 3.22 8.72 -1.66
CA VAL A 98 4.53 9.28 -1.31
C VAL A 98 5.02 10.31 -2.32
N HIS A 99 4.78 10.08 -3.61
CA HIS A 99 5.38 10.90 -4.68
C HIS A 99 4.41 11.89 -5.33
N ALA A 100 3.10 11.62 -5.33
CA ALA A 100 2.13 12.40 -6.09
C ALA A 100 0.84 12.78 -5.32
N TYR A 101 0.81 12.63 -3.99
CA TYR A 101 -0.43 12.84 -3.22
C TYR A 101 -1.12 14.18 -3.48
N GLN A 102 -0.39 15.29 -3.39
CA GLN A 102 -0.99 16.62 -3.54
C GLN A 102 -1.53 16.84 -4.96
N GLU A 103 -0.75 16.43 -5.97
CA GLU A 103 -1.13 16.52 -7.38
C GLU A 103 -2.38 15.68 -7.68
N LEU A 104 -2.38 14.40 -7.30
CA LEU A 104 -3.50 13.49 -7.54
C LEU A 104 -4.76 13.91 -6.79
N ARG A 105 -4.62 14.48 -5.58
CA ARG A 105 -5.76 15.06 -4.83
C ARG A 105 -6.32 16.28 -5.52
N ALA A 106 -5.47 17.19 -6.01
CA ALA A 106 -5.90 18.38 -6.74
C ALA A 106 -6.60 18.00 -8.07
N LEU A 107 -6.03 17.06 -8.81
CA LEU A 107 -6.61 16.54 -10.04
C LEU A 107 -7.98 15.91 -9.77
N ALA A 108 -8.10 15.02 -8.78
CA ALA A 108 -9.37 14.40 -8.41
C ALA A 108 -10.43 15.46 -8.06
N ALA A 109 -10.07 16.49 -7.29
CA ALA A 109 -10.96 17.58 -6.95
C ALA A 109 -11.45 18.34 -8.19
N SER A 110 -10.54 18.71 -9.10
CA SER A 110 -10.87 19.42 -10.35
C SER A 110 -11.80 18.63 -11.28
N LYS A 111 -11.77 17.29 -11.19
CA LYS A 111 -12.58 16.39 -11.99
C LYS A 111 -13.87 15.96 -11.29
N HIS A 112 -14.14 16.46 -10.08
CA HIS A 112 -15.23 15.99 -9.22
C HIS A 112 -15.19 14.46 -9.01
N ARG A 113 -13.99 13.93 -8.82
CA ARG A 113 -13.70 12.52 -8.54
C ARG A 113 -12.99 12.36 -7.19
N ARG A 114 -12.78 11.10 -6.80
CA ARG A 114 -12.18 10.72 -5.52
C ARG A 114 -10.90 9.98 -5.79
N PHE A 115 -9.86 10.34 -5.05
CA PHE A 115 -8.62 9.58 -4.93
C PHE A 115 -8.55 9.00 -3.50
N LEU A 116 -8.63 7.68 -3.40
CA LEU A 116 -8.71 6.92 -2.14
C LEU A 116 -7.53 5.92 -2.05
N PHE A 117 -6.99 5.72 -0.86
CA PHE A 117 -5.72 5.01 -0.68
C PHE A 117 -5.62 4.32 0.70
N GLU A 118 -6.75 3.90 1.28
CA GLU A 118 -6.80 3.35 2.64
C GLU A 118 -5.81 2.20 2.84
N SER A 119 -5.76 1.27 1.88
CA SER A 119 -4.93 0.07 1.96
C SER A 119 -3.43 0.29 1.73
N THR A 120 -3.00 1.53 1.50
CA THR A 120 -1.57 1.83 1.38
C THR A 120 -0.85 1.67 2.72
N VAL A 121 -1.52 1.88 3.86
CA VAL A 121 -0.93 1.74 5.19
C VAL A 121 -1.89 1.00 6.12
N MET A 122 -1.40 -0.07 6.78
CA MET A 122 -2.18 -0.90 7.70
C MET A 122 -3.35 -1.69 7.07
N ASP A 123 -3.25 -1.99 5.77
CA ASP A 123 -4.16 -2.84 5.00
C ASP A 123 -5.64 -2.44 5.09
N GLY A 124 -6.40 -2.99 6.04
CA GLY A 124 -7.82 -2.72 6.21
C GLY A 124 -8.15 -1.84 7.42
N ALA A 125 -7.16 -1.47 8.24
CA ALA A 125 -7.42 -0.65 9.42
C ALA A 125 -7.79 0.78 8.99
N PRO A 126 -8.90 1.35 9.51
CA PRO A 126 -9.28 2.71 9.16
C PRO A 126 -8.30 3.69 9.80
N ILE A 127 -7.40 4.24 8.98
CA ILE A 127 -6.44 5.26 9.38
C ILE A 127 -6.81 6.56 8.68
N PHE A 128 -6.73 6.60 7.36
CA PHE A 128 -6.94 7.83 6.60
C PHE A 128 -8.40 8.29 6.66
N SER A 129 -9.35 7.38 6.41
CA SER A 129 -10.78 7.66 6.52
C SER A 129 -11.21 8.09 7.92
N LEU A 130 -10.58 7.57 8.98
CA LEU A 130 -10.86 7.98 10.34
C LEU A 130 -10.52 9.45 10.56
N PHE A 131 -9.30 9.87 10.20
CA PHE A 131 -8.88 11.27 10.37
C PHE A 131 -9.63 12.25 9.46
N ASP A 132 -10.09 11.81 8.28
CA ASP A 132 -10.99 12.61 7.43
C ASP A 132 -12.31 12.98 8.13
N THR A 133 -12.75 12.20 9.13
CA THR A 133 -13.98 12.47 9.91
C THR A 133 -13.75 13.33 11.15
N LEU A 134 -12.50 13.71 11.44
CA LEU A 134 -12.10 14.39 12.67
C LEU A 134 -11.44 15.75 12.38
N PRO A 135 -12.14 16.70 11.73
CA PRO A 135 -11.53 17.93 11.20
C PRO A 135 -11.00 18.90 12.28
N ALA A 136 -11.41 18.72 13.54
CA ALA A 136 -10.94 19.53 14.68
C ALA A 136 -9.72 18.92 15.39
N ILE A 137 -9.25 17.75 14.97
CA ILE A 137 -8.09 17.10 15.60
C ILE A 137 -6.79 17.57 14.94
N HIS A 138 -5.86 18.01 15.77
CA HIS A 138 -4.50 18.32 15.36
C HIS A 138 -3.56 17.18 15.76
N LEU A 139 -3.16 16.35 14.78
CA LEU A 139 -2.25 15.24 15.02
C LEU A 139 -0.85 15.76 15.42
N ARG A 140 -0.44 15.46 16.67
CA ARG A 140 0.88 15.81 17.20
C ARG A 140 1.98 14.83 16.81
N GLY A 141 1.61 13.59 16.52
CA GLY A 141 2.54 12.54 16.11
C GLY A 141 1.90 11.16 16.23
N PHE A 142 2.65 10.14 15.82
CA PHE A 142 2.26 8.74 15.93
C PHE A 142 3.49 7.87 16.24
N ARG A 143 3.23 6.70 16.82
CA ARG A 143 4.20 5.61 16.94
C ARG A 143 3.49 4.26 16.77
N GLY A 144 4.12 3.30 16.12
CA GLY A 144 3.54 1.97 15.94
C GLY A 144 4.45 1.00 15.21
N ILE A 145 4.04 -0.26 15.18
CA ILE A 145 4.69 -1.31 14.40
C ILE A 145 3.89 -1.45 13.11
N LEU A 146 4.49 -1.06 11.99
CA LEU A 146 3.80 -0.98 10.69
C LEU A 146 4.28 -2.05 9.70
N ASN A 147 5.20 -2.93 10.11
CA ASN A 147 5.75 -3.98 9.26
C ASN A 147 5.64 -5.35 9.94
N SER A 148 4.80 -6.22 9.38
CA SER A 148 4.52 -7.55 9.92
C SER A 148 5.72 -8.49 9.77
N THR A 149 6.41 -8.47 8.63
CA THR A 149 7.60 -9.30 8.36
C THR A 149 8.66 -9.16 9.44
N THR A 150 9.11 -7.93 9.72
CA THR A 150 10.11 -7.67 10.78
C THR A 150 9.60 -8.08 12.16
N ASN A 151 8.32 -7.84 12.46
CA ASN A 151 7.74 -8.22 13.75
C ASN A 151 7.67 -9.75 13.93
N THR A 152 7.35 -10.50 12.87
CA THR A 152 7.37 -11.96 12.86
C THR A 152 8.79 -12.49 13.05
N ILE A 153 9.77 -11.93 12.32
CA ILE A 153 11.18 -12.33 12.44
C ILE A 153 11.69 -12.11 13.87
N LEU A 154 11.49 -10.93 14.43
CA LEU A 154 11.89 -10.60 15.80
C LEU A 154 11.20 -11.52 16.82
N SER A 155 9.91 -11.82 16.62
CA SER A 155 9.16 -12.72 17.51
C SER A 155 9.65 -14.17 17.43
N GLY A 156 10.07 -14.64 16.25
CA GLY A 156 10.72 -15.95 16.09
C GLY A 156 12.07 -16.01 16.81
N MET A 157 12.88 -14.96 16.70
CA MET A 157 14.16 -14.85 17.41
C MET A 157 13.98 -14.82 18.92
N GLU A 158 12.97 -14.10 19.43
CA GLU A 158 12.56 -14.12 20.83
C GLU A 158 12.23 -15.55 21.32
N GLN A 159 11.71 -16.41 20.43
CA GLN A 159 11.33 -17.80 20.71
C GLN A 159 12.48 -18.81 20.53
N GLY A 160 13.69 -18.35 20.22
CA GLY A 160 14.88 -19.21 20.13
C GLY A 160 15.32 -19.56 18.71
N LEU A 161 14.63 -19.08 17.67
CA LEU A 161 15.05 -19.28 16.29
C LEU A 161 16.23 -18.35 15.93
N SER A 162 17.02 -18.74 14.92
CA SER A 162 17.94 -17.81 14.27
C SER A 162 17.18 -16.78 13.41
N PHE A 163 17.88 -15.75 12.94
CA PHE A 163 17.31 -14.79 12.00
C PHE A 163 16.81 -15.48 10.72
N GLU A 164 17.64 -16.36 10.14
CA GLU A 164 17.36 -17.09 8.90
C GLU A 164 16.18 -18.06 9.08
N GLN A 165 16.11 -18.75 10.21
CA GLN A 165 14.99 -19.63 10.53
C GLN A 165 13.69 -18.85 10.69
N SER A 166 13.74 -17.68 11.34
CA SER A 166 12.57 -16.83 11.53
C SER A 166 12.09 -16.21 10.22
N LEU A 167 13.02 -15.79 9.35
CA LEU A 167 12.73 -15.31 8.01
C LEU A 167 12.10 -16.42 7.16
N LYS A 168 12.69 -17.62 7.17
CA LYS A 168 12.14 -18.78 6.46
C LYS A 168 10.71 -19.09 6.92
N HIS A 169 10.49 -19.08 8.23
CA HIS A 169 9.15 -19.27 8.79
C HIS A 169 8.17 -18.20 8.29
N ALA A 170 8.57 -16.91 8.28
CA ALA A 170 7.76 -15.82 7.76
C ALA A 170 7.41 -16.00 6.28
N GLN A 171 8.31 -16.57 5.47
CA GLN A 171 8.05 -16.92 4.07
C GLN A 171 7.09 -18.10 3.94
N GLU A 172 7.26 -19.15 4.75
CA GLU A 172 6.40 -20.35 4.74
C GLU A 172 4.94 -20.02 5.06
N ILE A 173 4.69 -19.07 5.96
CA ILE A 173 3.34 -18.60 6.32
C ILE A 173 2.82 -17.47 5.41
N GLY A 174 3.58 -17.08 4.38
CA GLY A 174 3.19 -16.09 3.39
C GLY A 174 3.21 -14.63 3.87
N ILE A 175 3.91 -14.32 4.96
CA ILE A 175 4.09 -12.95 5.45
C ILE A 175 5.23 -12.24 4.73
N ALA A 176 6.33 -12.94 4.45
CA ALA A 176 7.51 -12.39 3.80
C ALA A 176 7.62 -12.90 2.34
N GLU A 177 8.07 -12.04 1.43
CA GLU A 177 8.40 -12.43 0.06
C GLU A 177 9.76 -13.16 -0.01
N THR A 178 10.07 -13.75 -1.18
CA THR A 178 11.36 -14.42 -1.41
C THR A 178 12.55 -13.48 -1.23
N ASP A 179 12.42 -12.23 -1.67
CA ASP A 179 13.38 -11.15 -1.38
C ASP A 179 12.78 -10.24 -0.28
N PRO A 180 13.22 -10.37 0.98
CA PRO A 180 12.68 -9.60 2.09
C PRO A 180 13.43 -8.27 2.31
N THR A 181 14.33 -7.87 1.40
CA THR A 181 15.26 -6.75 1.62
C THR A 181 14.54 -5.48 2.03
N HIS A 182 13.42 -5.14 1.38
CA HIS A 182 12.65 -3.95 1.72
C HIS A 182 12.05 -3.99 3.13
N ASP A 183 11.70 -5.17 3.64
CA ASP A 183 11.18 -5.33 4.98
C ASP A 183 12.30 -5.25 6.02
N VAL A 184 13.32 -6.08 5.89
CA VAL A 184 14.37 -6.24 6.92
C VAL A 184 15.30 -5.04 7.01
N GLU A 185 15.48 -4.29 5.91
CA GLU A 185 16.20 -3.02 5.90
C GLU A 185 15.29 -1.83 6.29
N GLY A 186 13.99 -2.04 6.52
CA GLY A 186 13.07 -1.01 7.01
C GLY A 186 12.57 -0.03 5.93
N TRP A 187 12.71 -0.34 4.65
CA TRP A 187 12.19 0.50 3.56
C TRP A 187 10.66 0.53 3.52
N ASP A 188 9.97 -0.61 3.66
CA ASP A 188 8.50 -0.63 3.70
C ASP A 188 7.95 0.23 4.86
N ALA A 189 8.56 0.10 6.05
CA ALA A 189 8.26 0.94 7.20
C ALA A 189 8.47 2.44 6.91
N THR A 190 9.57 2.78 6.23
CA THR A 190 9.90 4.16 5.84
C THR A 190 8.85 4.74 4.88
N VAL A 191 8.43 3.97 3.88
CA VAL A 191 7.38 4.38 2.93
C VAL A 191 6.04 4.59 3.66
N LYS A 192 5.68 3.71 4.60
CA LYS A 192 4.46 3.86 5.42
C LYS A 192 4.52 5.09 6.32
N VAL A 193 5.66 5.38 6.95
CA VAL A 193 5.88 6.61 7.72
C VAL A 193 5.71 7.84 6.83
N ALA A 194 6.32 7.86 5.64
CA ALA A 194 6.18 8.96 4.70
C ALA A 194 4.72 9.21 4.31
N ALA A 195 3.98 8.15 3.95
CA ALA A 195 2.56 8.25 3.60
C ALA A 195 1.73 8.83 4.76
N LEU A 196 1.94 8.36 6.00
CA LEU A 196 1.23 8.89 7.18
C LEU A 196 1.57 10.36 7.45
N VAL A 197 2.84 10.76 7.31
CA VAL A 197 3.26 12.16 7.50
C VAL A 197 2.67 13.06 6.41
N ILE A 198 2.72 12.65 5.16
CA ILE A 198 2.18 13.40 4.02
C ILE A 198 0.69 13.63 4.18
N VAL A 199 -0.06 12.57 4.48
CA VAL A 199 -1.53 12.65 4.52
C VAL A 199 -2.04 13.22 5.84
N LEU A 200 -1.64 12.64 6.98
CA LEU A 200 -2.23 12.98 8.27
C LEU A 200 -1.62 14.23 8.91
N MET A 201 -0.37 14.55 8.55
CA MET A 201 0.32 15.73 9.07
C MET A 201 0.45 16.83 8.02
N GLY A 202 0.09 16.58 6.75
CA GLY A 202 0.13 17.58 5.69
C GLY A 202 1.55 18.08 5.35
N VAL A 203 2.58 17.27 5.65
CA VAL A 203 3.99 17.66 5.44
C VAL A 203 4.59 16.81 4.32
N PRO A 204 4.97 17.41 3.18
CA PRO A 204 5.77 16.71 2.17
C PRO A 204 7.10 16.24 2.77
N VAL A 205 7.43 14.96 2.63
CA VAL A 205 8.68 14.40 3.12
C VAL A 205 9.28 13.46 2.08
N LYS A 206 10.60 13.57 1.88
CA LYS A 206 11.36 12.65 1.02
C LYS A 206 11.78 11.44 1.85
N LEU A 207 11.80 10.26 1.24
CA LEU A 207 12.18 9.01 1.92
C LEU A 207 13.57 9.07 2.57
N ASN A 208 14.53 9.75 1.92
CA ASN A 208 15.89 9.91 2.44
C ASN A 208 16.01 10.89 3.63
N ALA A 209 14.96 11.67 3.92
CA ALA A 209 14.91 12.54 5.10
C ALA A 209 14.39 11.80 6.35
N ILE A 210 13.91 10.56 6.19
CA ILE A 210 13.44 9.72 7.28
C ILE A 210 14.60 8.86 7.78
N ASN A 211 14.90 8.95 9.08
CA ASN A 211 15.89 8.07 9.68
C ASN A 211 15.39 6.62 9.64
N ARG A 212 16.21 5.71 9.11
CA ARG A 212 15.86 4.32 8.86
C ARG A 212 16.95 3.41 9.41
N GLU A 213 16.54 2.46 10.24
CA GLU A 213 17.36 1.38 10.74
C GLU A 213 16.57 0.07 10.58
N GLY A 214 17.19 -0.92 9.95
CA GLY A 214 16.62 -2.25 9.75
C GLY A 214 16.82 -3.17 10.97
N ILE A 215 16.52 -4.45 10.79
CA ILE A 215 16.72 -5.50 11.81
C ILE A 215 17.85 -6.47 11.45
N SER A 216 18.44 -6.35 10.27
CA SER A 216 19.45 -7.29 9.74
C SER A 216 20.74 -7.35 10.58
N GLY A 217 21.06 -6.28 11.31
CA GLY A 217 22.22 -6.24 12.21
C GLY A 217 21.99 -6.87 13.60
N LEU A 218 20.77 -7.30 13.92
CA LEU A 218 20.45 -7.84 15.24
C LEU A 218 20.78 -9.33 15.34
N THR A 219 21.50 -9.72 16.40
CA THR A 219 21.76 -11.14 16.70
C THR A 219 20.62 -11.75 17.51
N ALA A 220 20.43 -13.06 17.38
CA ALA A 220 19.40 -13.77 18.14
C ALA A 220 19.67 -13.72 19.65
N GLU A 221 20.94 -13.70 20.06
CA GLU A 221 21.37 -13.54 21.45
C GLU A 221 20.94 -12.19 22.00
N ALA A 222 21.19 -11.09 21.26
CA ALA A 222 20.81 -9.75 21.67
C ALA A 222 19.29 -9.61 21.80
N VAL A 223 18.54 -10.17 20.84
CA VAL A 223 17.06 -10.15 20.87
C VAL A 223 16.52 -10.90 22.08
N ARG A 224 17.05 -12.09 22.38
CA ARG A 224 16.62 -12.88 23.55
C ARG A 224 17.00 -12.24 24.88
N ALA A 225 18.21 -11.68 24.97
CA ALA A 225 18.67 -10.98 26.17
C ALA A 225 17.74 -9.79 26.49
N ALA A 226 17.49 -8.94 25.50
CA ALA A 226 16.60 -7.80 25.67
C ALA A 226 15.16 -8.21 26.04
N ARG A 227 14.66 -9.32 25.48
CA ARG A 227 13.35 -9.88 25.88
C ARG A 227 13.34 -10.35 27.34
N ALA A 228 14.38 -11.03 27.79
CA ALA A 228 14.49 -11.50 29.18
C ALA A 228 14.56 -10.36 30.19
N GLU A 229 15.10 -9.20 29.78
CA GLU A 229 15.15 -7.96 30.56
C GLU A 229 13.83 -7.16 30.52
N GLY A 230 12.81 -7.63 29.78
CA GLY A 230 11.52 -6.94 29.63
C GLY A 230 11.52 -5.82 28.58
N ASN A 231 12.57 -5.70 27.76
CA ASN A 231 12.75 -4.66 26.75
C ASN A 231 12.88 -5.26 25.34
N PRO A 232 11.84 -5.89 24.77
CA PRO A 232 11.94 -6.56 23.48
C PRO A 232 12.25 -5.58 22.34
N TYR A 233 13.07 -6.03 21.39
CA TYR A 233 13.28 -5.30 20.14
C TYR A 233 12.00 -5.31 19.29
N LYS A 234 11.66 -4.14 18.75
CA LYS A 234 10.61 -3.94 17.72
C LYS A 234 11.06 -2.86 16.76
N LEU A 235 10.75 -3.03 15.47
CA LEU A 235 10.90 -1.96 14.50
C LEU A 235 9.73 -0.98 14.68
N VAL A 236 10.02 0.16 15.34
CA VAL A 236 9.02 1.17 15.66
C VAL A 236 9.07 2.30 14.63
N CYS A 237 7.95 2.49 13.94
CA CYS A 237 7.71 3.65 13.09
C CYS A 237 7.22 4.82 13.96
N ARG A 238 7.83 6.00 13.85
CA ARG A 238 7.42 7.19 14.63
C ARG A 238 7.59 8.47 13.82
N ALA A 239 6.65 9.40 14.01
CA ALA A 239 6.81 10.80 13.64
C ALA A 239 6.21 11.68 14.73
N GLN A 240 6.78 12.87 14.94
CA GLN A 240 6.29 13.84 15.91
C GLN A 240 6.58 15.25 15.41
N ARG A 241 5.68 16.19 15.67
CA ARG A 241 5.95 17.62 15.51
C ARG A 241 6.80 18.10 16.68
N ASP A 242 7.92 18.73 16.38
CA ASP A 242 8.73 19.39 17.40
C ASP A 242 8.07 20.75 17.74
N GLY A 243 7.63 20.92 18.99
CA GLY A 243 6.96 22.14 19.46
C GLY A 243 5.44 22.22 19.19
N ALA A 244 4.76 22.98 20.06
CA ALA A 244 3.34 23.27 19.94
C ALA A 244 3.09 24.26 18.80
N VAL A 245 2.76 23.76 17.61
CA VAL A 245 2.08 24.60 16.62
C VAL A 245 0.66 24.83 17.14
N VAL A 246 0.41 26.07 17.56
CA VAL A 246 -0.91 26.63 17.90
C VAL A 246 -1.78 26.63 16.65
#